data_AF-A0A1J3HWB7-F1
#
_entry.id   AF-A0A1J3HWB7-F1
#
_cell.length_a   1.000
_cell.length_b   1.000
_cell.length_c   1.000
_cell.angle_alpha   90.00
_cell.angle_beta   90.00
_cell.angle_gamma   90.00
#
_symmetry.space_group_name_H-M   'P 1'
#
loop_
_entity.id
_entity.type
_entity.pdbx_description
1 polymer ?
#
loop_
_entity_poly.entity_id
_entity_poly.type
_entity_poly.pdbx_seq_one_letter_code
_entity_poly.pdbx_strand_id
1 'polypeptide(L)'
;GRYPKEMQDILGEDLPEFTKNDLKISKNGLDFIGLNHYTSVYAKDCLHSQCEPGRGGSRAEGFVNTDLALGKPTSISWLNVYPQGM
;
A
#
# COMPACT_ATOMS: atom_id res chain seq x y z
N GLY A 1 -3.88 -13.52 -12.45
CA GLY A 1 -3.42 -12.24 -11.87
C GLY A 1 -1.91 -12.14 -11.92
N ARG A 2 -1.33 -11.01 -11.53
CA ARG A 2 0.10 -10.86 -11.18
C ARG A 2 0.19 -9.76 -10.13
N TYR A 3 1.21 -9.80 -9.27
CA TYR A 3 1.49 -8.69 -8.37
C TYR A 3 1.91 -7.45 -9.19
N PRO A 4 1.65 -6.22 -8.70
CA PRO A 4 2.24 -5.01 -9.26
C PRO A 4 3.76 -5.12 -9.38
N LYS A 5 4.35 -4.42 -10.36
CA LYS A 5 5.79 -4.52 -10.66
C LYS A 5 6.63 -4.02 -9.49
N GLU A 6 6.17 -2.93 -8.87
CA GLU A 6 6.79 -2.28 -7.72
C GLU A 6 6.86 -3.22 -6.52
N MET A 7 5.83 -4.02 -6.27
CA MET A 7 5.85 -5.02 -5.18
C MET A 7 6.90 -6.11 -5.44
N GLN A 8 7.03 -6.57 -6.69
CA GLN A 8 8.05 -7.56 -7.05
C GLN A 8 9.45 -6.99 -6.87
N ASP A 9 9.66 -5.72 -7.25
CA ASP A 9 10.97 -5.07 -7.13
C ASP A 9 11.35 -4.76 -5.67
N ILE A 10 10.39 -4.39 -4.82
CA ILE A 10 10.63 -4.06 -3.39
C ILE A 10 10.80 -5.33 -2.53
N LEU A 11 9.99 -6.36 -2.79
CA LEU A 11 9.95 -7.56 -1.95
C LEU A 11 10.84 -8.69 -2.47
N GLY A 12 11.08 -8.75 -3.79
CA GLY A 12 11.93 -9.75 -4.41
C GLY A 12 11.50 -11.17 -4.06
N GLU A 13 12.46 -12.00 -3.65
CA GLU A 13 12.27 -13.41 -3.30
C GLU A 13 11.32 -13.64 -2.11
N ASP A 14 11.06 -12.62 -1.28
CA ASP A 14 10.09 -12.73 -0.19
C ASP A 14 8.64 -12.64 -0.68
N LEU A 15 8.41 -12.27 -1.95
CA LEU A 15 7.11 -12.27 -2.58
C LEU A 15 6.92 -13.58 -3.37
N PRO A 16 6.00 -14.47 -2.95
CA PRO A 16 5.79 -15.74 -3.64
C PRO A 16 5.37 -15.54 -5.09
N GLU A 17 5.88 -16.37 -6.01
CA GLU A 17 5.44 -16.33 -7.39
C GLU A 17 4.12 -17.07 -7.61
N PHE A 18 3.29 -16.54 -8.51
CA PHE A 18 2.10 -17.26 -8.96
C PHE A 18 2.49 -18.46 -9.82
N THR A 19 2.04 -19.65 -9.44
CA THR A 19 2.14 -20.83 -10.29
C THR A 19 1.16 -20.76 -11.46
N LYS A 20 1.37 -21.58 -12.50
CA LYS A 20 0.42 -21.70 -13.62
C LYS A 20 -1.00 -22.07 -13.14
N ASN A 21 -1.12 -22.82 -12.06
CA ASN A 21 -2.41 -23.21 -11.50
C ASN A 21 -3.11 -22.03 -10.81
N ASP A 22 -2.38 -21.25 -10.03
CA ASP A 22 -2.91 -20.04 -9.38
C ASP A 22 -3.42 -19.02 -10.41
N LEU A 23 -2.68 -18.89 -11.52
CA LEU A 23 -3.09 -18.07 -12.66
C LEU A 23 -4.37 -18.57 -13.33
N LYS A 24 -4.56 -19.90 -13.40
CA LYS A 24 -5.76 -20.50 -13.98
C LYS A 24 -6.99 -20.26 -13.10
N ILE A 25 -6.84 -20.42 -11.78
CA ILE A 25 -7.93 -20.22 -10.81
C ILE A 25 -8.29 -18.72 -10.70
N SER A 26 -7.30 -17.82 -10.72
CA SER A 26 -7.51 -16.38 -10.54
C SER A 26 -8.10 -15.64 -11.75
N LYS A 27 -8.26 -16.28 -12.91
CA LYS A 27 -8.72 -15.60 -14.14
C LYS A 27 -10.16 -15.08 -14.08
N ASN A 28 -11.03 -15.70 -13.29
CA ASN A 28 -12.46 -15.33 -13.19
C ASN A 28 -12.86 -15.01 -11.74
N GLY A 29 -11.94 -14.44 -10.95
CA GLY A 29 -11.99 -14.56 -9.49
C GLY A 29 -12.82 -13.54 -8.69
N LEU A 30 -13.60 -12.63 -9.31
CA LEU A 30 -14.29 -11.57 -8.56
C LEU A 30 -15.66 -11.22 -9.13
N ASP A 31 -16.69 -11.33 -8.29
CA ASP A 31 -18.06 -10.88 -8.59
C ASP A 31 -18.33 -9.45 -8.04
N PHE A 32 -17.63 -9.06 -6.97
CA PHE A 32 -17.76 -7.75 -6.31
C PHE A 32 -16.42 -7.29 -5.74
N ILE A 33 -16.26 -5.97 -5.57
CA ILE A 33 -15.12 -5.36 -4.89
C ILE A 33 -15.66 -4.53 -3.72
N GLY A 34 -15.24 -4.89 -2.51
CA GLY A 34 -15.46 -4.10 -1.29
C GLY A 34 -14.19 -3.35 -0.92
N LEU A 35 -14.32 -2.09 -0.50
CA LEU A 35 -13.21 -1.25 -0.08
C LEU A 35 -13.39 -0.84 1.38
N ASN A 36 -12.44 -1.20 2.23
CA ASN A 36 -12.37 -0.72 3.60
C ASN A 36 -11.52 0.55 3.65
N HIS A 37 -12.17 1.71 3.67
CA HIS A 37 -11.50 3.01 3.72
C HIS A 37 -11.74 3.69 5.07
N TYR A 38 -10.67 4.23 5.65
CA TYR A 38 -10.72 4.86 6.97
C TYR A 38 -10.08 6.25 7.02
N THR A 39 -8.98 6.44 6.29
CA THR A 39 -8.18 7.67 6.28
C THR A 39 -7.43 7.75 4.95
N SER A 40 -6.82 8.90 4.68
CA SER A 40 -5.83 9.06 3.61
C SER A 40 -4.53 9.63 4.18
N VAL A 41 -3.46 9.49 3.42
CA VAL A 41 -2.11 9.93 3.76
C VAL A 41 -1.45 10.53 2.52
N TYR A 42 -0.47 11.40 2.72
CA TYR A 42 0.32 11.91 1.61
C TYR A 42 1.28 10.83 1.10
N ALA A 43 1.32 10.62 -0.21
CA ALA A 43 2.39 9.88 -0.86
C ALA A 43 3.63 10.77 -0.94
N LYS A 44 4.80 10.20 -0.65
CA LYS A 44 6.09 10.89 -0.80
C LYS A 44 6.73 10.47 -2.11
N ASP A 45 7.01 11.46 -2.96
CA ASP A 45 7.83 11.22 -4.14
C ASP A 45 9.31 11.20 -3.76
N CYS A 46 9.98 10.14 -4.16
CA CYS A 46 11.39 9.88 -3.94
C CYS A 46 12.13 9.61 -5.27
N LEU A 47 11.63 10.13 -6.39
CA LEU A 47 12.27 9.93 -7.69
C LEU A 47 13.72 10.46 -7.73
N HIS A 48 14.01 11.51 -6.96
CA HIS A 48 15.32 12.18 -6.91
C HIS A 48 15.98 12.14 -5.53
N SER A 49 15.44 11.38 -4.57
CA SER A 49 15.96 11.26 -3.21
C SER A 49 15.66 9.88 -2.63
N GLN A 50 16.41 9.41 -1.61
CA GLN A 50 16.03 8.16 -0.96
C GLN A 50 14.78 8.32 -0.10
N CYS A 51 13.86 7.36 -0.22
CA CYS A 51 12.78 7.15 0.74
C CYS A 51 13.37 6.38 1.91
N GLU A 52 13.75 7.10 2.96
CA GLU A 52 14.29 6.47 4.17
C GLU A 52 13.28 5.48 4.75
N PRO A 53 13.70 4.23 5.05
CA PRO A 53 12.86 3.26 5.72
C PRO A 53 12.34 3.83 7.05
N GLY A 54 11.10 3.50 7.37
CA GLY A 54 10.52 3.83 8.67
C GLY A 54 11.07 2.93 9.78
N ARG A 55 10.49 3.04 10.97
CA ARG A 55 10.83 2.21 12.13
C ARG A 55 10.07 0.89 12.19
N GLY A 56 9.17 0.64 11.24
CA GLY A 56 8.36 -0.56 11.22
C GLY A 56 9.07 -1.70 10.47
N GLY A 57 8.28 -2.69 10.06
CA GLY A 57 8.77 -3.90 9.41
C GLY A 57 8.54 -3.97 7.90
N SER A 58 7.93 -2.94 7.30
CA SER A 58 7.58 -2.97 5.88
C SER A 58 8.70 -2.38 5.03
N ARG A 59 9.08 -3.10 3.96
CA ARG A 59 10.04 -2.62 2.95
C ARG A 59 9.50 -1.49 2.07
N ALA A 60 8.19 -1.23 2.14
CA ALA A 60 7.55 -0.09 1.48
C ALA A 60 7.45 1.15 2.39
N GLU A 61 8.09 1.13 3.57
CA GLU A 61 8.18 2.34 4.39
C GLU A 61 9.04 3.41 3.69
N GLY A 62 8.73 4.68 3.96
CA GLY A 62 9.35 5.83 3.31
C GLY A 62 8.56 6.41 2.14
N PHE A 63 7.77 5.59 1.42
CA PHE A 63 6.92 6.05 0.30
C PHE A 63 5.65 6.80 0.72
N VAL A 64 5.39 6.84 2.03
CA VAL A 64 4.27 7.55 2.64
C VAL A 64 4.82 8.56 3.62
N ASN A 65 4.28 9.78 3.61
CA ASN A 65 4.59 10.80 4.60
C ASN A 65 3.59 10.73 5.75
N THR A 66 4.05 10.25 6.90
CA THR A 66 3.27 10.19 8.15
C THR A 66 3.53 11.37 9.09
N ASP A 67 4.55 12.19 8.80
CA ASP A 67 4.92 13.34 9.64
C ASP A 67 3.96 14.52 9.45
N LEU A 68 3.29 14.57 8.30
CA LEU A 68 2.26 15.55 7.99
C LEU A 68 0.87 14.93 8.08
N ALA A 69 0.09 15.34 9.07
CA ALA A 69 -1.29 14.90 9.22
C ALA A 69 -2.16 15.43 8.07
N LEU A 70 -2.92 14.52 7.43
CA LEU A 70 -3.94 14.85 6.45
C LEU A 70 -5.33 14.70 7.09
N GLY A 71 -6.03 15.81 7.30
CA GLY A 71 -7.37 15.82 7.90
C GLY A 71 -7.36 15.97 9.42
N LYS A 72 -8.55 15.79 10.04
CA LYS A 72 -8.73 16.01 11.49
C LYS A 72 -8.38 14.73 12.28
N PRO A 73 -7.57 14.79 13.35
CA PRO A 73 -7.22 13.60 14.13
C PRO A 73 -8.43 13.01 14.87
N THR A 74 -8.38 11.69 15.08
CA THR A 74 -9.33 10.94 15.90
C THR A 74 -8.70 10.51 17.23
N SER A 75 -9.41 9.71 18.04
CA SER A 75 -8.83 9.08 19.24
C SER A 75 -7.84 7.95 18.92
N ILE A 76 -7.77 7.51 17.66
CA ILE A 76 -6.85 6.48 17.18
C ILE A 76 -5.72 7.18 16.41
N SER A 77 -4.49 7.00 16.87
CA SER A 77 -3.33 7.82 16.44
C SER A 77 -3.01 7.75 14.95
N TRP A 78 -3.31 6.65 14.26
CA TRP A 78 -3.05 6.49 12.83
C TRP A 78 -4.24 6.89 11.94
N LEU A 79 -5.38 7.28 12.53
CA LEU A 79 -6.61 7.61 11.80
C LEU A 79 -6.92 9.11 11.86
N ASN A 80 -6.98 9.72 10.67
CA ASN A 80 -7.44 11.09 10.47
C ASN A 80 -8.70 11.10 9.59
N VAL A 81 -9.63 12.01 9.90
CA VAL A 81 -10.84 12.21 9.12
C VAL A 81 -10.50 12.97 7.84
N TYR A 82 -10.56 12.27 6.70
CA TYR A 82 -10.35 12.85 5.38
C TYR A 82 -11.25 12.18 4.31
N PRO A 83 -12.53 12.58 4.23
CA PRO A 83 -13.50 11.93 3.35
C PRO A 83 -13.23 12.13 1.85
N GLN A 84 -12.45 13.15 1.46
CA GLN A 84 -12.13 13.45 0.06
C GLN A 84 -11.14 12.46 -0.57
N GLY A 85 -10.55 11.58 0.23
CA GLY A 85 -9.71 10.49 -0.27
C GLY A 85 -10.49 9.33 -0.88
N MET A 86 -11.81 9.43 -0.88
CA MET A 86 -12.75 8.52 -1.55
C MET A 86 -13.55 9.28 -2.61
#